data_AF-A0A2E8VG80-F1
#
_entry.id   AF-A0A2E8VG80-F1
#
_cell.length_a   1.000
_cell.length_b   1.000
_cell.length_c   1.000
_cell.angle_alpha   90.00
_cell.angle_beta   90.00
_cell.angle_gamma   90.00
#
_symmetry.space_group_name_H-M   'P 1'
#
loop_
_entity.id
_entity.type
_entity.pdbx_description
1 polymer ?
#
loop_
_entity_poly.entity_id
_entity_poly.type
_entity_poly.pdbx_seq_one_letter_code
_entity_poly.pdbx_strand_id
1 'polypeptide(L)'
;MIQNKNLIYGLVVISGFILVWLVYADQGIESKSDIFSEESPLILIDGKVPPKLSRFPAHLQFIDEQTCLQCHATERKMNFGAGPVVAKKMPHEFRDNCASCHILEK
;
A
#
# COMPACT_ATOMS: atom_id res chain seq x y z
N MET A 1 40.80 -19.60 -43.18
CA MET A 1 39.38 -19.79 -42.81
C MET A 1 39.32 -20.49 -41.47
N ILE A 2 38.79 -19.84 -40.43
CA ILE A 2 38.64 -20.45 -39.10
C ILE A 2 37.70 -21.66 -39.22
N GLN A 3 38.20 -22.88 -38.97
CA GLN A 3 37.44 -24.12 -39.17
C GLN A 3 36.28 -24.28 -38.17
N ASN A 4 36.29 -23.50 -37.09
CA ASN A 4 35.33 -23.63 -35.99
C ASN A 4 34.38 -22.44 -35.90
N LYS A 5 34.19 -21.67 -36.99
CA LYS A 5 33.36 -20.46 -36.99
C LYS A 5 31.96 -20.73 -36.42
N ASN A 6 31.33 -21.82 -36.84
CA ASN A 6 29.99 -22.18 -36.37
C ASN A 6 29.96 -22.53 -34.87
N LEU A 7 31.02 -23.16 -34.35
CA LEU A 7 31.17 -23.46 -32.93
C LEU A 7 31.38 -22.19 -32.10
N ILE A 8 32.18 -21.25 -32.61
CA ILE A 8 32.42 -19.94 -31.97
C ILE A 8 31.12 -19.12 -31.95
N TYR A 9 30.40 -19.06 -33.07
CA TYR A 9 29.10 -18.37 -33.12
C TYR A 9 28.08 -19.01 -32.17
N GLY A 10 28.06 -20.34 -32.07
CA GLY A 10 27.21 -21.06 -31.12
C GLY A 10 27.50 -20.68 -29.67
N LEU A 11 28.78 -20.64 -29.28
CA LEU A 11 29.19 -20.25 -27.93
C LEU A 11 28.80 -18.81 -27.58
N VAL A 12 28.90 -17.88 -28.54
CA VAL A 12 28.50 -16.47 -28.34
C VAL A 12 26.98 -16.34 -28.13
N VAL A 13 26.19 -17.11 -28.87
CA VAL A 13 24.73 -17.11 -28.69
C VAL A 13 24.35 -17.69 -27.33
N ILE A 14 24.95 -18.81 -26.93
CA ILE A 14 24.68 -19.48 -25.65
C ILE A 14 25.06 -18.56 -24.47
N SER A 15 26.22 -17.89 -24.53
CA SER A 15 26.61 -16.96 -23.47
C SER A 15 25.66 -15.78 -23.34
N GLY A 16 25.13 -15.27 -24.47
CA GLY A 16 24.09 -14.24 -24.48
C GLY A 16 22.82 -14.69 -23.76
N PHE A 17 22.33 -15.90 -24.04
CA PHE A 17 21.16 -16.46 -23.35
C PHE A 17 21.39 -16.64 -21.84
N ILE A 18 22.57 -17.10 -21.44
CA ILE A 18 22.91 -17.27 -20.01
C ILE A 18 22.92 -15.92 -19.29
N LEU A 19 23.47 -14.88 -19.91
CA LEU A 19 23.50 -13.53 -19.31
C LEU A 19 22.10 -12.94 -19.15
N VAL A 20 21.24 -13.07 -20.18
CA VAL A 20 19.84 -12.63 -20.09
C VAL A 20 19.11 -13.40 -18.98
N TRP A 21 19.35 -14.70 -18.85
CA TRP A 21 18.71 -15.51 -17.82
C TRP A 21 19.19 -15.14 -16.40
N LEU A 22 20.49 -14.88 -16.21
CA LEU A 22 21.03 -14.43 -14.93
C LEU A 22 20.45 -13.08 -14.52
N VAL A 23 20.36 -12.12 -15.44
CA VAL A 23 19.73 -10.82 -15.18
C VAL A 23 18.25 -10.98 -14.84
N TYR A 24 17.52 -11.85 -15.56
CA TYR A 24 16.11 -12.11 -15.28
C TYR A 24 15.89 -12.82 -13.94
N ALA A 25 16.77 -13.74 -13.56
CA ALA A 25 16.72 -14.45 -12.29
C ALA A 25 17.08 -13.54 -11.10
N ASP A 26 18.07 -12.65 -11.27
CA ASP A 26 18.48 -11.67 -10.26
C ASP A 26 17.45 -10.52 -10.12
N GLN A 27 16.68 -10.24 -11.17
CA GLN A 27 15.62 -9.23 -11.14
C GLN A 27 14.48 -9.52 -10.17
N GLY A 28 14.54 -10.62 -9.40
CA GLY A 28 13.69 -10.81 -8.24
C GLY A 28 12.25 -10.50 -8.58
N ILE A 29 11.77 -11.04 -9.71
CA ILE A 29 10.36 -10.98 -10.06
C ILE A 29 9.67 -11.90 -9.07
N GLU A 30 9.56 -11.42 -7.82
CA GLU A 30 8.38 -11.62 -7.04
C GLU A 30 7.27 -11.33 -8.04
N SER A 31 6.62 -12.40 -8.50
CA SER A 31 5.30 -12.23 -9.07
C SER A 31 4.56 -11.49 -7.98
N LYS A 32 4.41 -10.17 -8.15
CA LYS A 32 3.38 -9.42 -7.48
C LYS A 32 2.11 -9.99 -8.08
N SER A 33 1.76 -11.17 -7.61
CA SER A 33 0.45 -11.71 -7.77
C SER A 33 -0.38 -10.65 -7.08
N ASP A 34 -1.03 -9.81 -7.88
CA ASP A 34 -2.13 -8.95 -7.48
C ASP A 34 -3.31 -9.85 -7.03
N ILE A 35 -3.02 -10.81 -6.15
CA ILE A 35 -3.97 -11.51 -5.32
C ILE A 35 -4.16 -10.55 -4.17
N PHE A 36 -5.03 -9.56 -4.42
CA PHE A 36 -5.95 -9.11 -3.40
C PHE A 36 -5.28 -8.89 -2.03
N SER A 37 -4.23 -8.06 -1.98
CA SER A 37 -3.86 -7.42 -0.71
C SER A 37 -4.83 -6.27 -0.47
N GLU A 38 -6.13 -6.55 -0.54
CA GLU A 38 -7.00 -5.97 0.45
C GLU A 38 -6.53 -6.61 1.74
N GLU A 39 -5.59 -5.95 2.43
CA GLU A 39 -5.39 -6.13 3.87
C GLU A 39 -6.80 -6.09 4.46
N SER A 40 -7.40 -7.27 4.63
CA SER A 40 -8.73 -7.43 5.19
C SER A 40 -8.67 -6.66 6.50
N PRO A 41 -9.59 -5.71 6.74
CA PRO A 41 -9.55 -4.91 7.95
C PRO A 41 -9.40 -5.88 9.12
N LEU A 42 -8.32 -5.73 9.89
CA LEU A 42 -7.93 -6.66 10.94
C LEU A 42 -9.08 -6.89 11.96
N ILE A 43 -10.05 -5.98 12.00
CA ILE A 43 -11.19 -5.99 12.93
C ILE A 43 -12.43 -5.37 12.23
N LEU A 44 -13.54 -6.11 12.15
CA LEU A 44 -14.86 -5.54 11.82
C LEU A 44 -15.50 -4.95 13.07
N ILE A 45 -16.08 -3.75 12.96
CA ILE A 45 -16.87 -3.12 14.03
C ILE A 45 -18.33 -3.10 13.57
N ASP A 46 -19.21 -3.77 14.30
CA ASP A 46 -20.65 -3.88 13.99
C ASP A 46 -20.94 -4.38 12.56
N GLY A 47 -20.11 -5.31 12.07
CA GLY A 47 -20.21 -5.83 10.70
C GLY A 47 -19.82 -4.84 9.61
N LYS A 48 -19.28 -3.66 9.96
CA LYS A 48 -18.79 -2.66 9.02
C LYS A 48 -17.27 -2.61 9.00
N VAL A 49 -16.73 -2.38 7.80
CA VAL A 49 -15.30 -2.19 7.57
C VAL A 49 -14.91 -0.77 8.02
N PRO A 50 -13.91 -0.63 8.90
CA PRO A 50 -13.40 0.70 9.26
C PRO A 50 -12.76 1.37 8.03
N PRO A 51 -13.06 2.65 7.77
CA PRO A 51 -12.38 3.39 6.71
C PRO A 51 -10.89 3.55 7.02
N LYS A 52 -10.05 3.46 5.98
CA LYS A 52 -8.62 3.76 6.07
C LYS A 52 -8.40 5.26 6.27
N LEU A 53 -7.34 5.61 6.97
CA LEU A 53 -6.89 6.99 7.11
C LEU A 53 -6.31 7.45 5.78
N SER A 54 -6.90 8.50 5.22
CA SER A 54 -6.38 9.14 4.01
C SER A 54 -5.04 9.81 4.29
N ARG A 55 -4.25 10.08 3.24
CA ARG A 55 -2.98 10.83 3.35
C ARG A 55 -3.14 12.34 3.61
N PHE A 56 -4.24 12.71 4.25
CA PHE A 56 -4.51 14.09 4.66
C PHE A 56 -3.54 14.48 5.81
N PRO A 57 -2.93 15.68 5.83
CA PRO A 57 -1.93 16.03 6.83
C PRO A 57 -2.34 15.79 8.29
N ALA A 58 -3.60 15.99 8.66
CA ALA A 58 -4.09 15.71 10.02
C ALA A 58 -4.27 14.21 10.33
N HIS A 59 -4.21 13.33 9.33
CA HIS A 59 -4.26 11.87 9.48
C HIS A 59 -2.88 11.21 9.40
N LEU A 60 -1.85 11.90 8.86
CA LEU A 60 -0.50 11.35 8.70
C LEU A 60 0.22 11.13 10.03
N GLN A 61 -0.22 11.76 11.10
CA GLN A 61 0.33 11.61 12.44
C GLN A 61 -0.77 11.16 13.37
N PHE A 62 -0.79 9.87 13.72
CA PHE A 62 -1.57 9.43 14.85
C PHE A 62 -0.90 9.97 16.12
N ILE A 63 -1.59 10.85 16.83
CA ILE A 63 -1.11 11.44 18.09
C ILE A 63 -1.77 10.71 19.25
N ASP A 64 -3.10 10.80 19.34
CA ASP A 64 -3.93 10.11 20.32
C ASP A 64 -5.41 10.12 19.88
N GLU A 65 -6.26 9.41 20.62
CA GLU A 65 -7.69 9.33 20.38
C GLU A 65 -8.38 10.69 20.54
N GLN A 66 -7.91 11.52 21.48
CA GLN A 66 -8.48 12.84 21.74
C GLN A 66 -8.35 13.73 20.50
N THR A 67 -7.22 13.69 19.82
CA THR A 67 -6.97 14.42 18.57
C THR A 67 -7.90 13.95 17.47
N CYS A 68 -8.14 12.64 17.34
CA CYS A 68 -9.12 12.10 16.39
C CYS A 68 -10.54 12.60 16.71
N LEU A 69 -10.92 12.61 17.99
CA LEU A 69 -12.23 13.04 18.46
C LEU A 69 -12.51 14.52 18.23
N GLN A 70 -11.48 15.38 18.16
CA GLN A 70 -11.66 16.79 17.81
C GLN A 70 -12.42 16.97 16.50
N CYS A 71 -12.27 16.02 15.56
CA CYS A 71 -12.94 16.02 14.27
C CYS A 71 -14.08 15.00 14.17
N HIS A 72 -13.97 13.84 14.82
CA HIS A 72 -14.87 12.69 14.62
C HIS A 72 -15.92 12.48 15.72
N ALA A 73 -15.92 13.28 16.79
CA ALA A 73 -16.98 13.23 17.81
C ALA A 73 -18.36 13.65 17.27
N THR A 74 -18.38 14.55 16.28
CA THR A 74 -19.59 15.05 15.62
C THR A 74 -19.33 15.29 14.14
N GLU A 75 -20.36 15.15 13.31
CA GLU A 75 -20.24 15.47 11.89
C GLU A 75 -20.09 16.98 11.70
N ARG A 76 -19.05 17.39 10.97
CA ARG A 76 -18.78 18.81 10.71
C ARG A 76 -18.06 19.04 9.38
N LYS A 77 -18.35 20.18 8.77
CA LYS A 77 -17.61 20.72 7.62
C LYS A 77 -16.45 21.55 8.14
N MET A 78 -15.27 21.32 7.60
CA MET A 78 -14.02 21.98 7.95
C MET A 78 -13.34 22.49 6.68
N ASN A 79 -12.48 23.49 6.80
CA ASN A 79 -11.71 24.00 5.69
C ASN A 79 -10.22 24.00 6.09
N PHE A 80 -9.43 23.22 5.36
CA PHE A 80 -7.99 23.08 5.59
C PHE A 80 -7.16 23.73 4.48
N GLY A 81 -7.68 24.79 3.85
CA GLY A 81 -7.01 25.55 2.79
C GLY A 81 -7.04 24.88 1.40
N ALA A 82 -7.22 23.56 1.34
CA ALA A 82 -7.37 22.79 0.09
C ALA A 82 -8.85 22.59 -0.34
N GLY A 83 -9.80 23.19 0.39
CA GLY A 83 -11.24 23.05 0.13
C GLY A 83 -12.02 22.50 1.33
N PRO A 84 -13.36 22.40 1.20
CA PRO A 84 -14.22 21.90 2.26
C PRO A 84 -14.04 20.39 2.44
N VAL A 85 -13.66 19.96 3.63
CA VAL A 85 -13.58 18.56 4.06
C VAL A 85 -14.70 18.28 5.05
N VAL A 86 -15.38 17.15 4.91
CA VAL A 86 -16.40 16.71 5.86
C VAL A 86 -15.79 15.63 6.73
N ALA A 87 -15.63 15.88 8.03
CA ALA A 87 -15.39 14.79 8.98
C ALA A 87 -16.73 14.23 9.42
N LYS A 88 -16.90 12.94 9.19
CA LYS A 88 -18.10 12.20 9.62
C LYS A 88 -17.97 11.80 11.08
N LYS A 89 -19.11 11.81 11.79
CA LYS A 89 -19.20 11.23 13.13
C LYS A 89 -18.92 9.73 13.08
N MET A 90 -18.24 9.20 14.10
CA MET A 90 -18.08 7.74 14.25
C MET A 90 -19.45 7.04 14.37
N PRO A 91 -19.69 5.96 13.62
CA PRO A 91 -20.96 5.24 13.65
C PRO A 91 -21.05 4.18 14.76
N HIS A 92 -20.00 4.05 15.59
CA HIS A 92 -19.87 3.09 16.68
C HIS A 92 -19.59 3.82 18.00
N GLU A 93 -19.68 3.10 19.12
CA GLU A 93 -19.25 3.60 20.43
C GLU A 93 -17.75 3.87 20.48
N PHE A 94 -17.33 4.77 21.36
CA PHE A 94 -15.92 5.12 21.50
C PHE A 94 -15.07 3.90 21.87
N ARG A 95 -13.90 3.79 21.25
CA ARG A 95 -12.88 2.77 21.51
C ARG A 95 -11.50 3.38 21.47
N ASP A 96 -10.64 2.92 22.37
CA ASP A 96 -9.24 3.32 22.40
C ASP A 96 -8.46 2.77 21.21
N ASN A 97 -7.32 3.38 20.90
CA ASN A 97 -6.40 3.00 19.83
C ASN A 97 -7.04 3.00 18.44
N CYS A 98 -7.43 4.18 17.93
CA CYS A 98 -8.10 4.32 16.63
C CYS A 98 -7.27 3.70 15.48
N ALA A 99 -5.94 3.79 15.55
CA ALA A 99 -5.03 3.24 14.54
C ALA A 99 -5.04 1.70 14.45
N SER A 100 -5.59 1.00 15.45
CA SER A 100 -5.77 -0.46 15.40
C SER A 100 -6.72 -0.91 14.29
N CYS A 101 -7.70 -0.08 13.97
CA CYS A 101 -8.73 -0.36 12.97
C CYS A 101 -8.65 0.60 11.77
N HIS A 102 -8.20 1.84 11.99
CA HIS A 102 -8.07 2.88 10.98
C HIS A 102 -6.62 3.02 10.52
N ILE A 103 -6.22 2.18 9.57
CA ILE A 103 -4.84 2.10 9.09
C ILE A 103 -4.58 3.18 8.03
N LEU A 104 -3.37 3.76 8.03
CA LEU A 104 -2.93 4.70 7.00
C LEU A 104 -2.85 4.01 5.63
N GLU A 105 -3.42 4.64 4.60
CA GLU A 105 -3.30 4.16 3.23
C GLU A 105 -1.84 4.25 2.74
N LYS A 106 -1.28 3.09 2.34
CA LYS A 106 0.11 2.92 1.88
C LYS A 106 0.44 3.68 0.62
#